data_AF-A0A2A5SAX9-F1
#
_entry.id   AF-A0A2A5SAX9-F1
#
_cell.length_a   1.000
_cell.length_b   1.000
_cell.length_c   1.000
_cell.angle_alpha   90.00
_cell.angle_beta   90.00
_cell.angle_gamma   90.00
#
_symmetry.space_group_name_H-M   'P 1'
#
loop_
_entity.id
_entity.type
_entity.pdbx_description
1 polymer ?
#
loop_
_entity_poly.entity_id
_entity_poly.type
_entity_poly.pdbx_seq_one_letter_code
_entity_poly.pdbx_strand_id
1 'polypeptide(L)'
;MKEFWNLDKNLQLRLGIVFLGAFSYGTVFSSMTIYYNQHLGSAITGILLALSAVATFVAGILAGFFADRNGRKPVMVFGTVI
;
A
#
# COMPACT_ATOMS: atom_id res chain seq x y z
N MET A 1 20.72 16.49 1.67
CA MET A 1 20.03 16.23 0.38
C MET A 1 20.94 15.63 -0.71
N LYS A 2 22.28 15.71 -0.63
CA LYS A 2 23.17 15.06 -1.61
C LYS A 2 23.16 13.53 -1.56
N GLU A 3 22.89 12.97 -0.37
CA GLU A 3 22.84 11.51 -0.17
C GLU A 3 21.82 10.78 -1.03
N PHE A 4 20.64 11.37 -1.28
CA PHE A 4 19.59 10.73 -2.10
C PHE A 4 20.07 10.47 -3.53
N TRP A 5 20.73 11.46 -4.12
CA TRP A 5 21.23 11.40 -5.50
C TRP A 5 22.42 10.43 -5.66
N ASN A 6 23.08 10.06 -4.55
CA ASN A 6 24.15 9.07 -4.52
C ASN A 6 23.65 7.62 -4.34
N LEU A 7 22.35 7.41 -4.13
CA LEU A 7 21.78 6.07 -3.99
C LEU A 7 21.66 5.35 -5.34
N ASP A 8 21.61 4.01 -5.30
CA ASP A 8 21.22 3.21 -6.46
C ASP A 8 19.85 3.64 -7.00
N LYS A 9 19.69 3.62 -8.32
CA LYS A 9 18.46 4.04 -8.99
C LYS A 9 17.21 3.30 -8.49
N ASN A 10 17.35 2.02 -8.11
CA ASN A 10 16.24 1.24 -7.54
C ASN A 10 15.83 1.74 -6.16
N LEU A 11 16.78 2.19 -5.33
CA LEU A 11 16.50 2.79 -4.03
C LEU A 11 15.83 4.16 -4.18
N GLN A 12 16.30 4.97 -5.13
CA GLN A 12 15.66 6.25 -5.46
C GLN A 12 14.20 6.04 -5.89
N LEU A 13 13.95 5.08 -6.79
CA LEU A 13 12.60 4.71 -7.22
C LEU A 13 11.76 4.19 -6.04
N ARG A 14 12.31 3.34 -5.18
CA ARG A 14 11.60 2.81 -4.02
C ARG A 14 11.15 3.93 -3.09
N LEU A 15 12.02 4.88 -2.80
CA LEU A 15 11.68 6.04 -1.97
C LEU A 15 10.61 6.92 -2.63
N GLY A 16 10.70 7.15 -3.94
CA GLY A 16 9.67 7.87 -4.69
C GLY A 16 8.30 7.20 -4.63
N ILE A 17 8.24 5.88 -4.83
CA ILE A 17 6.99 5.10 -4.75
C ILE A 17 6.39 5.17 -3.33
N VAL A 18 7.23 5.00 -2.30
CA VAL A 18 6.76 5.08 -0.91
C VAL A 18 6.27 6.49 -0.56
N PHE A 19 6.95 7.53 -1.05
CA PHE A 19 6.51 8.91 -0.86
C PHE A 19 5.12 9.16 -1.45
N LEU A 20 4.91 8.79 -2.72
CA LEU A 20 3.62 8.93 -3.38
C LEU A 20 2.53 8.11 -2.67
N GLY A 21 2.84 6.87 -2.30
CA GLY A 21 1.93 6.01 -1.56
C GLY A 21 1.53 6.60 -0.21
N ALA A 22 2.50 7.10 0.58
CA ALA A 22 2.24 7.73 1.86
C ALA A 22 1.44 9.04 1.72
N PHE A 23 1.72 9.83 0.69
CA PHE A 23 0.98 11.06 0.38
C PHE A 23 -0.50 10.76 0.03
N SER A 24 -0.75 9.81 -0.85
CA SER A 24 -2.11 9.37 -1.19
C SER A 24 -2.83 8.76 0.02
N TYR A 25 -2.12 7.98 0.84
CA TYR A 25 -2.67 7.42 2.08
C TYR A 25 -3.09 8.52 3.06
N GLY A 26 -2.22 9.51 3.28
CA GLY A 26 -2.50 10.62 4.19
C GLY A 26 -3.67 11.50 3.75
N THR A 27 -3.80 11.75 2.44
CA THR A 27 -4.86 12.62 1.91
C THR A 27 -6.22 11.94 1.83
N VAL A 28 -6.28 10.68 1.38
CA VAL A 28 -7.56 9.98 1.15
C VAL A 28 -7.87 9.03 2.31
N PHE A 29 -7.01 8.05 2.53
CA PHE A 29 -7.28 6.92 3.43
C PHE A 29 -7.42 7.34 4.90
N SER A 30 -6.72 8.40 5.32
CA SER A 30 -6.85 8.99 6.67
C SER A 30 -8.30 9.42 7.00
N SER A 31 -9.05 9.89 5.99
CA SER A 31 -10.44 10.34 6.16
C SER A 31 -11.49 9.26 5.89
N MET A 32 -11.08 8.07 5.43
CA MET A 32 -12.00 7.07 4.88
C MET A 32 -12.96 6.51 5.93
N THR A 33 -12.54 6.42 7.19
CA THR A 33 -13.41 6.00 8.30
C THR A 33 -14.57 6.98 8.50
N ILE A 34 -14.35 8.29 8.34
CA ILE A 34 -15.39 9.31 8.43
C ILE A 34 -16.39 9.11 7.29
N TYR A 35 -15.89 8.90 6.08
CA TYR A 35 -16.71 8.66 4.89
C TYR A 35 -17.60 7.42 5.05
N TYR A 36 -17.04 6.28 5.45
CA TYR A 36 -17.81 5.06 5.68
C TYR A 36 -18.85 5.23 6.79
N ASN A 37 -18.50 5.90 7.90
CA ASN A 37 -19.45 6.17 8.97
C ASN A 37 -20.62 7.04 8.51
N GLN A 38 -20.38 8.05 7.67
CA GLN A 38 -21.42 8.95 7.16
C GLN A 38 -22.42 8.23 6.25
N HIS A 39 -22.00 7.24 5.47
CA HIS A 39 -22.86 6.61 4.46
C HIS A 39 -23.37 5.22 4.83
N LEU A 40 -22.63 4.46 5.64
CA LEU A 40 -22.90 3.04 5.94
C LEU A 40 -23.16 2.78 7.43
N GLY A 41 -22.79 3.72 8.30
CA GLY A 41 -22.91 3.60 9.75
C GLY A 41 -21.76 2.81 10.41
N SER A 42 -21.59 3.03 11.72
CA SER A 42 -20.38 2.61 12.45
C SER A 42 -20.15 1.10 12.53
N ALA A 43 -21.22 0.30 12.58
CA ALA A 43 -21.11 -1.16 12.64
C ALA A 43 -20.51 -1.72 11.34
N ILE A 44 -21.01 -1.27 10.18
CA ILE A 44 -20.53 -1.72 8.86
C ILE A 44 -19.11 -1.21 8.61
N THR A 45 -18.81 0.05 8.96
CA THR A 45 -17.45 0.60 8.88
C THR A 45 -16.44 -0.28 9.62
N GLY A 46 -16.75 -0.70 10.85
CA GLY A 46 -15.87 -1.57 11.63
C GLY A 46 -15.57 -2.90 10.94
N ILE A 47 -16.60 -3.53 10.36
CA ILE A 47 -16.45 -4.78 9.61
C ILE A 47 -15.60 -4.57 8.35
N LEU A 48 -15.85 -3.50 7.59
CA LEU A 48 -15.09 -3.19 6.38
C LEU A 48 -13.60 -2.96 6.67
N LEU A 49 -13.29 -2.22 7.75
CA LEU A 49 -11.90 -1.99 8.16
C LEU A 49 -11.22 -3.29 8.60
N ALA A 50 -11.92 -4.15 9.36
CA ALA A 50 -11.39 -5.45 9.76
C ALA A 50 -11.10 -6.35 8.54
N LEU A 51 -12.03 -6.43 7.58
CA LEU A 51 -11.84 -7.18 6.35
C LEU A 51 -10.68 -6.64 5.51
N SER A 52 -10.55 -5.30 5.41
CA SER A 52 -9.44 -4.66 4.72
C SER A 52 -8.08 -5.00 5.33
N ALA A 53 -8.00 -5.03 6.66
CA ALA A 53 -6.78 -5.42 7.38
C ALA A 53 -6.40 -6.89 7.09
N VAL A 54 -7.37 -7.81 7.15
CA VAL A 54 -7.15 -9.23 6.83
C VAL A 54 -6.73 -9.42 5.37
N ALA A 55 -7.39 -8.73 4.43
CA ALA A 55 -7.05 -8.78 3.01
C ALA A 55 -5.62 -8.29 2.76
N THR A 56 -5.22 -7.18 3.39
CA THR A 56 -3.86 -6.62 3.28
C THR A 56 -2.81 -7.58 3.85
N PHE A 57 -3.12 -8.23 4.97
CA PHE A 57 -2.25 -9.24 5.55
C PHE A 57 -2.03 -10.44 4.62
N VAL A 58 -3.11 -11.00 4.07
CA VAL A 58 -3.04 -12.11 3.11
C VAL A 58 -2.27 -11.70 1.85
N ALA A 59 -2.53 -10.49 1.33
CA ALA A 59 -1.79 -9.93 0.20
C ALA A 59 -0.28 -9.83 0.48
N GLY A 60 0.11 -9.43 1.70
CA GLY A 60 1.51 -9.37 2.13
C GLY A 60 2.22 -10.73 2.09
N ILE A 61 1.56 -11.77 2.60
CA ILE A 61 2.10 -13.15 2.58
C ILE A 61 2.27 -13.62 1.13
N LEU A 62 1.23 -13.49 0.31
CA LEU A 62 1.26 -13.91 -1.09
C LEU A 62 2.33 -13.15 -1.88
N ALA A 63 2.38 -11.83 -1.74
CA ALA A 63 3.37 -11.00 -2.40
C ALA A 63 4.80 -11.38 -1.99
N GLY A 64 5.04 -11.71 -0.72
CA GLY A 64 6.33 -12.21 -0.25
C GLY A 64 6.72 -13.52 -0.94
N PHE A 65 5.82 -14.52 -0.91
CA PHE A 65 6.05 -15.81 -1.57
C PHE A 65 6.34 -15.67 -3.07
N PHE A 66 5.55 -14.86 -3.79
CA PHE A 66 5.77 -14.63 -5.21
C PHE A 66 7.02 -13.81 -5.48
N ALA A 67 7.43 -12.91 -4.59
CA ALA A 67 8.63 -12.10 -4.78
C ALA A 67 9.89 -12.96 -4.68
N ASP A 68 9.89 -13.96 -3.80
CA ASP A 68 10.99 -14.91 -3.64
C ASP A 68 11.07 -15.91 -4.79
N ARG A 69 9.91 -16.34 -5.34
CA ARG A 69 9.86 -17.31 -6.44
C ARG A 69 10.09 -16.70 -7.82
N ASN A 70 9.46 -15.56 -8.11
CA ASN A 70 9.41 -14.96 -9.46
C ASN A 70 10.29 -13.70 -9.57
N GLY A 71 10.92 -13.27 -8.47
CA GLY A 71 11.67 -12.03 -8.38
C GLY A 71 10.80 -10.83 -7.98
N ARG A 72 11.46 -9.76 -7.54
CA ARG A 72 10.78 -8.58 -6.96
C ARG A 72 10.05 -7.71 -8.00
N LYS A 73 10.61 -7.54 -9.20
CA LYS A 73 10.06 -6.64 -10.23
C LYS A 73 8.68 -7.09 -10.75
N PRO A 74 8.44 -8.37 -11.10
CA PRO A 74 7.11 -8.82 -11.56
C PRO A 74 6.01 -8.59 -10.52
N VAL A 75 6.29 -8.89 -9.24
CA VAL A 75 5.33 -8.67 -8.14
C VAL A 75 5.04 -7.18 -7.94
N MET A 76 6.05 -6.33 -8.01
CA MET A 76 5.87 -4.88 -7.94
C MET A 76 5.01 -4.34 -9.09
N VAL A 77 5.22 -4.81 -10.32
CA VAL A 77 4.41 -4.38 -11.49
C VAL A 77 2.97 -4.87 -11.35
N PHE A 78 2.77 -6.12 -10.94
CA PHE A 78 1.44 -6.67 -10.71
C PHE A 78 0.67 -5.86 -9.66
N GLY A 79 1.32 -5.51 -8.54
CA GLY A 79 0.73 -4.68 -7.50
C GLY A 79 0.46 -3.22 -7.88
N THR A 80 0.96 -2.74 -9.03
CA THR A 80 0.62 -1.40 -9.55
C THR A 80 -0.48 -1.40 -10.60
N VAL A 81 -0.80 -2.56 -11.19
CA VAL A 81 -1.82 -2.69 -12.24
C VAL A 81 -3.21 -2.97 -11.64
N ILE A 82 -3.24 -3.65 -10.50
CA ILE A 82 -4.46 -3.96 -9.73
C ILE A 82 -4.64 -2.89 -8.66
#